data_AF-A0A1E5AGD4-F1
#
_entry.id   AF-A0A1E5AGD4-F1
#
_cell.length_a   1.000
_cell.length_b   1.000
_cell.length_c   1.000
_cell.angle_alpha   90.00
_cell.angle_beta   90.00
_cell.angle_gamma   90.00
#
_symmetry.space_group_name_H-M   'P 1'
#
loop_
_entity.id
_entity.type
_entity.pdbx_description
1 polymer ?
#
loop_
_entity_poly.entity_id
_entity_poly.type
_entity_poly.pdbx_seq_one_letter_code
_entity_poly.pdbx_strand_id
1 'polypeptide(L)'
;MTHTSTATSAAFPLTIHPHWHAAAEAKGFGILQRVKDRYHLLLSCHTCRRTHASKIFVLMNSQPQCPHCIEARWRDDATAAGLEWAGRDPEDRHYAHYIAPCGHNLRRQFEMVKRAAEGVCDVRCELCQQHKEQEEASAQGWELIGPDPNRNQNYRLYQHQACGHVQRIARANMQTGRFACGQCGEDWPAAPSYLYAMQFRLASGLRLVKLGFSRNPDSRLRHQLLKHRDLDAKILKTVPMATGQLALQAEKRLHAKLQAGFSDQVAPPELYSDALRVRSEVYFADTAQVIFAMLDAIEAEEDS
;
A
#
# COMPACT_ATOMS: atom_id res chain seq x y z
N MET A 1 -33.00 53.40 -14.28
CA MET A 1 -31.91 54.13 -13.61
C MET A 1 -30.72 53.19 -13.51
N THR A 2 -29.78 53.34 -14.43
CA THR A 2 -28.53 52.58 -14.51
C THR A 2 -27.50 53.23 -13.59
N HIS A 3 -27.14 52.54 -12.50
CA HIS A 3 -26.01 52.95 -11.67
C HIS A 3 -24.72 52.42 -12.31
N THR A 4 -24.14 53.23 -13.20
CA THR A 4 -22.74 53.11 -13.59
C THR A 4 -21.89 53.55 -12.40
N SER A 5 -21.40 52.59 -11.62
CA SER A 5 -20.44 52.88 -10.55
C SER A 5 -19.07 53.08 -11.18
N THR A 6 -18.75 54.34 -11.50
CA THR A 6 -17.40 54.77 -11.88
C THR A 6 -16.56 54.82 -10.61
N ALA A 7 -16.02 53.67 -10.19
CA ALA A 7 -15.03 53.61 -9.13
C ALA A 7 -13.73 54.24 -9.65
N THR A 8 -13.47 55.49 -9.25
CA THR A 8 -12.19 56.17 -9.47
C THR A 8 -11.08 55.35 -8.84
N SER A 9 -10.21 54.76 -9.66
CA SER A 9 -9.01 54.05 -9.18
C SER A 9 -8.12 55.07 -8.47
N ALA A 10 -7.94 54.91 -7.15
CA ALA A 10 -7.03 55.76 -6.40
C ALA A 10 -5.64 55.66 -7.03
N ALA A 11 -5.16 56.76 -7.62
CA ALA A 11 -3.83 56.83 -8.20
C ALA A 11 -2.80 56.64 -7.08
N PHE A 12 -2.21 55.46 -7.01
CA PHE A 12 -1.14 55.16 -6.07
C PHE A 12 0.19 55.75 -6.59
N PRO A 13 1.15 56.07 -5.70
CA PRO A 13 2.40 56.68 -6.10
C PRO A 13 3.11 55.81 -7.13
N LEU A 14 3.37 56.36 -8.32
CA LEU A 14 4.05 55.66 -9.41
C LEU A 14 5.58 55.69 -9.29
N THR A 15 6.11 56.46 -8.33
CA THR A 15 7.54 56.60 -8.10
C THR A 15 8.18 55.25 -7.81
N ILE A 16 9.16 54.85 -8.59
CA ILE A 16 10.01 53.69 -8.32
C ILE A 16 11.30 54.22 -7.72
N HIS A 17 11.63 53.76 -6.51
CA HIS A 17 12.82 54.27 -5.83
C HIS A 17 14.10 53.68 -6.46
N PRO A 18 15.21 54.45 -6.54
CA PRO A 18 16.47 53.97 -7.11
C PRO A 18 17.00 52.69 -6.44
N HIS A 19 16.81 52.55 -5.13
CA HIS A 19 17.23 51.34 -4.42
C HIS A 19 16.43 50.09 -4.80
N TRP A 20 15.19 50.23 -5.30
CA TRP A 20 14.43 49.10 -5.86
C TRP A 20 14.97 48.68 -7.22
N HIS A 21 15.33 49.64 -8.08
CA HIS A 21 15.99 49.34 -9.36
C HIS A 21 17.28 48.57 -9.11
N ALA A 22 18.16 49.07 -8.22
CA ALA A 22 19.39 48.38 -7.87
C ALA A 22 19.15 46.95 -7.34
N ALA A 23 18.13 46.76 -6.48
CA ALA A 23 17.77 45.44 -5.98
C ALA A 23 17.24 44.49 -7.06
N ALA A 24 16.45 44.99 -8.02
CA ALA A 24 15.96 44.21 -9.15
C ALA A 24 17.10 43.79 -10.07
N GLU A 25 17.97 44.73 -10.44
CA GLU A 25 19.11 44.49 -11.32
C GLU A 25 20.04 43.43 -10.73
N ALA A 26 20.39 43.56 -9.45
CA ALA A 26 21.20 42.59 -8.73
C ALA A 26 20.59 41.17 -8.69
N LYS A 27 19.26 41.07 -8.81
CA LYS A 27 18.50 39.81 -8.81
C LYS A 27 18.14 39.32 -10.22
N GLY A 28 18.61 39.99 -11.28
CA GLY A 28 18.40 39.60 -12.68
C GLY A 28 17.08 40.11 -13.28
N PHE A 29 16.54 41.21 -12.76
CA PHE A 29 15.28 41.79 -13.22
C PHE A 29 15.37 43.31 -13.45
N GLY A 30 14.64 43.82 -14.44
CA GLY A 30 14.35 45.23 -14.57
C GLY A 30 12.98 45.58 -13.97
N ILE A 31 12.78 46.80 -13.49
CA ILE A 31 11.45 47.31 -13.10
C ILE A 31 10.92 48.21 -14.22
N LEU A 32 9.75 47.86 -14.77
CA LEU A 32 9.11 48.67 -15.82
C LEU A 32 8.17 49.73 -15.25
N GLN A 33 7.32 49.33 -14.31
CA GLN A 33 6.30 50.20 -13.70
C GLN A 33 5.74 49.55 -12.42
N ARG A 34 4.98 50.31 -11.63
CA ARG A 34 4.08 49.73 -10.62
C ARG A 34 2.78 49.29 -11.30
N VAL A 35 2.20 48.20 -10.81
CA VAL A 35 0.95 47.62 -11.35
C VAL A 35 0.04 47.17 -10.21
N LYS A 36 -1.25 46.93 -10.47
CA LYS A 36 -2.27 46.45 -9.52
C LYS A 36 -2.56 47.38 -8.34
N ASP A 37 -1.57 47.66 -7.51
CA ASP A 37 -1.66 48.50 -6.31
C ASP A 37 -0.28 49.08 -5.95
N ARG A 38 -0.20 49.78 -4.81
CA ARG A 38 1.05 50.39 -4.32
C ARG A 38 2.16 49.41 -3.98
N TYR A 39 1.88 48.10 -3.88
CA TYR A 39 2.79 47.06 -3.45
C TYR A 39 3.33 46.18 -4.57
N HIS A 40 2.84 46.30 -5.81
CA HIS A 40 3.29 45.44 -6.91
C HIS A 40 4.08 46.20 -7.97
N LEU A 41 5.18 45.58 -8.37
CA LEU A 41 6.06 46.00 -9.46
C LEU A 41 5.88 45.05 -10.63
N LEU A 42 5.88 45.59 -11.85
CA LEU A 42 6.03 44.82 -13.07
C LEU A 42 7.53 44.61 -13.33
N LEU A 43 7.99 43.39 -13.08
CA LEU A 43 9.38 43.00 -13.29
C LEU A 43 9.56 42.41 -14.69
N SER A 44 10.61 42.80 -15.38
CA SER A 44 11.09 42.20 -16.63
C SER A 44 12.24 41.25 -16.32
N CYS A 45 12.14 39.98 -16.70
CA CYS A 45 13.20 39.00 -16.47
C CYS A 45 14.34 39.15 -17.49
N HIS A 46 15.60 39.20 -17.05
CA HIS A 46 16.72 39.31 -17.99
C HIS A 46 16.97 38.03 -18.78
N THR A 47 16.58 36.87 -18.23
CA THR A 47 16.72 35.57 -18.91
C THR A 47 15.71 35.39 -20.02
N CYS A 48 14.41 35.48 -19.73
CA CYS A 48 13.36 35.20 -20.73
C CYS A 48 12.72 36.45 -21.34
N ARG A 49 13.09 37.65 -20.90
CA ARG A 49 12.56 38.96 -21.34
C ARG A 49 11.05 39.17 -21.15
N ARG A 50 10.34 38.19 -20.58
CA ARG A 50 8.92 38.30 -20.23
C ARG A 50 8.73 39.05 -18.92
N THR A 51 7.55 39.65 -18.79
CA THR A 51 7.18 40.46 -17.63
C THR A 51 6.26 39.70 -16.69
N HIS A 52 6.35 39.99 -15.39
CA HIS A 52 5.44 39.46 -14.39
C HIS A 52 5.27 40.44 -13.22
N ALA A 53 4.14 40.38 -12.54
CA ALA A 53 3.90 41.16 -11.34
C ALA A 53 4.55 40.49 -10.13
N SER A 54 5.29 41.25 -9.32
CA SER A 54 5.88 40.80 -8.06
C SER A 54 5.64 41.85 -6.96
N LYS A 55 5.48 41.41 -5.72
CA LYS A 55 5.36 42.33 -4.58
C LYS A 55 6.72 42.98 -4.30
N ILE A 56 6.72 44.27 -3.95
CA ILE A 56 7.92 45.01 -3.54
C ILE A 56 8.64 44.27 -2.40
N PHE A 57 7.90 43.78 -1.40
CA PHE A 57 8.48 43.03 -0.28
C PHE A 57 9.21 41.76 -0.73
N VAL A 58 8.71 41.05 -1.75
CA VAL A 58 9.38 39.86 -2.31
C VAL A 58 10.66 40.27 -3.02
N LEU A 59 10.61 41.35 -3.81
CA LEU A 59 11.79 41.91 -4.44
C LEU A 59 12.85 42.33 -3.42
N MET A 60 12.46 42.95 -2.31
CA MET A 60 13.41 43.47 -1.34
C MET A 60 13.99 42.37 -0.45
N ASN A 61 13.17 41.44 0.02
CA ASN A 61 13.55 40.53 1.11
C ASN A 61 13.81 39.09 0.66
N SER A 62 13.62 38.76 -0.62
CA SER A 62 13.79 37.40 -1.13
C SER A 62 14.28 37.42 -2.58
N GLN A 63 14.51 36.25 -3.18
CA GLN A 63 14.79 36.11 -4.60
C GLN A 63 13.47 35.94 -5.36
N PRO A 64 13.02 36.91 -6.18
CA PRO A 64 11.89 36.71 -7.05
C PRO A 64 12.18 35.58 -8.04
N GLN A 65 11.21 34.68 -8.22
CA GLN A 65 11.28 33.66 -9.24
C GLN A 65 10.40 34.08 -10.42
N CYS A 66 10.95 34.02 -11.64
CA CYS A 66 10.19 34.34 -12.83
C CYS A 66 9.21 33.19 -13.14
N PRO A 67 7.89 33.38 -13.08
CA PRO A 67 6.92 32.31 -13.33
C PRO A 67 7.07 31.71 -14.73
N HIS A 68 7.46 32.54 -15.69
CA HIS A 68 7.72 32.15 -17.07
C HIS A 68 8.92 31.23 -17.24
N CYS A 69 10.02 31.48 -16.52
CA CYS A 69 11.19 30.60 -16.54
C CYS A 69 10.93 29.30 -15.78
N ILE A 70 10.19 29.38 -14.67
CA ILE A 70 9.80 28.20 -13.90
C ILE A 70 8.94 27.27 -14.76
N GLU A 71 7.93 27.82 -15.46
CA GLU A 71 7.06 27.02 -16.31
C GLU A 71 7.81 26.44 -17.51
N ALA A 72 8.73 27.20 -18.12
CA ALA A 72 9.60 26.68 -19.16
C ALA A 72 10.39 25.47 -18.65
N ARG A 73 11.00 25.57 -17.46
CA ARG A 73 11.70 24.44 -16.84
C ARG A 73 10.78 23.24 -16.62
N TRP A 74 9.55 23.42 -16.16
CA TRP A 74 8.60 22.31 -15.99
C TRP A 74 8.23 21.63 -17.32
N ARG A 75 8.12 22.40 -18.41
CA ARG A 75 7.89 21.85 -19.75
C ARG A 75 9.11 21.08 -20.25
N ASP A 76 10.31 21.58 -19.97
CA ASP A 76 11.56 20.92 -20.31
C ASP A 76 11.69 19.60 -19.51
N ASP A 77 11.43 19.63 -18.21
CA ASP A 77 11.40 18.44 -17.33
C ASP A 77 10.37 17.41 -17.84
N ALA A 78 9.16 17.86 -18.22
CA ALA A 78 8.14 16.98 -18.79
C ALA A 78 8.65 16.29 -20.07
N THR A 79 9.21 17.07 -20.99
CA THR A 79 9.73 16.57 -22.27
C THR A 79 10.85 15.55 -22.04
N ALA A 80 11.79 15.85 -21.15
CA ALA A 80 12.89 14.95 -20.78
C ALA A 80 12.39 13.66 -20.09
N ALA A 81 11.29 13.74 -19.33
CA ALA A 81 10.62 12.58 -18.75
C ALA A 81 9.71 11.82 -19.73
N GLY A 82 9.67 12.21 -21.02
CA GLY A 82 8.83 11.58 -22.04
C GLY A 82 7.33 11.91 -21.91
N LEU A 83 6.99 13.05 -21.32
CA LEU A 83 5.63 13.53 -21.10
C LEU A 83 5.38 14.84 -21.86
N GLU A 84 4.12 15.09 -22.21
CA GLU A 84 3.66 16.39 -22.69
C GLU A 84 3.06 17.22 -21.54
N TRP A 85 3.43 18.50 -21.45
CA TRP A 85 2.89 19.41 -20.44
C TRP A 85 1.44 19.80 -20.73
N ALA A 86 0.51 19.50 -19.83
CA ALA A 86 -0.92 19.82 -19.97
C ALA A 86 -1.40 20.98 -19.07
N GLY A 87 -0.51 21.54 -18.24
CA GLY A 87 -0.81 22.69 -17.39
C GLY A 87 -0.70 22.39 -15.90
N ARG A 88 -0.74 23.45 -15.09
CA ARG A 88 -0.72 23.33 -13.63
C ARG A 88 -2.06 22.82 -13.11
N ASP A 89 -2.01 22.14 -11.98
CA ASP A 89 -3.21 21.85 -11.21
C ASP A 89 -3.75 23.18 -10.61
N PRO A 90 -5.03 23.51 -10.83
CA PRO A 90 -5.63 24.74 -10.30
C PRO A 90 -5.88 24.70 -8.79
N GLU A 91 -6.00 23.52 -8.20
CA GLU A 91 -6.32 23.30 -6.78
C GLU A 91 -5.05 23.08 -5.95
N ASP A 92 -3.99 22.53 -6.54
CA ASP A 92 -2.74 22.24 -5.83
C ASP A 92 -1.50 22.80 -6.53
N ARG A 93 -0.87 23.79 -5.87
CA ARG A 93 0.32 24.47 -6.39
C ARG A 93 1.53 23.55 -6.61
N HIS A 94 1.56 22.37 -5.99
CA HIS A 94 2.66 21.40 -6.09
C HIS A 94 2.48 20.40 -7.22
N TYR A 95 1.32 20.38 -7.88
CA TYR A 95 0.97 19.42 -8.92
C TYR A 95 0.74 20.09 -10.28
N ALA A 96 0.83 19.26 -11.30
CA ALA A 96 0.50 19.57 -12.68
C ALA A 96 -0.06 18.34 -13.39
N HIS A 97 -0.69 18.60 -14.54
CA HIS A 97 -1.21 17.61 -15.46
C HIS A 97 -0.24 17.42 -16.62
N TYR A 98 -0.09 16.17 -17.03
CA TYR A 98 0.81 15.76 -18.12
C TYR A 98 0.12 14.72 -18.99
N ILE A 99 0.34 14.73 -20.29
CA ILE A 99 -0.13 13.65 -21.18
C ILE A 99 1.03 12.67 -21.36
N ALA A 100 0.78 11.41 -21.01
CA ALA A 100 1.74 10.32 -21.19
C ALA A 100 1.74 9.82 -22.65
N PRO A 101 2.77 9.08 -23.09
CA PRO A 101 2.82 8.50 -24.44
C PRO A 101 1.65 7.57 -24.77
N CYS A 102 1.03 6.99 -23.74
CA CYS A 102 -0.20 6.19 -23.86
C CYS A 102 -1.49 7.03 -24.04
N GLY A 103 -1.40 8.36 -24.12
CA GLY A 103 -2.52 9.29 -24.28
C GLY A 103 -3.23 9.68 -22.99
N HIS A 104 -2.87 9.09 -21.85
CA HIS A 104 -3.55 9.36 -20.57
C HIS A 104 -3.04 10.63 -19.88
N ASN A 105 -3.96 11.35 -19.24
CA ASN A 105 -3.65 12.49 -18.37
C ASN A 105 -3.20 12.01 -16.98
N LEU A 106 -1.98 12.39 -16.60
CA LEU A 106 -1.36 12.10 -15.32
C LEU A 106 -1.31 13.35 -14.45
N ARG A 107 -1.83 13.25 -13.23
CA ARG A 107 -1.62 14.24 -12.18
C ARG A 107 -0.36 13.90 -11.38
N ARG A 108 0.67 14.76 -11.43
CA ARG A 108 1.97 14.51 -10.77
C ARG A 108 2.55 15.74 -10.10
N GLN A 109 3.34 15.50 -9.05
CA GLN A 109 4.14 16.54 -8.43
C GLN A 109 5.32 16.93 -9.31
N PHE A 110 5.71 18.20 -9.27
CA PHE A 110 6.87 18.70 -10.01
C PHE A 110 8.17 17.95 -9.68
N GLU A 111 8.41 17.67 -8.39
CA GLU A 111 9.64 16.99 -7.96
C GLU A 111 9.74 15.56 -8.50
N MET A 112 8.60 14.86 -8.64
CA MET A 112 8.58 13.51 -9.22
C MET A 112 8.98 13.56 -10.70
N VAL A 113 8.39 14.47 -11.47
CA VAL A 113 8.69 14.61 -12.91
C VAL A 113 10.12 15.06 -13.13
N LYS A 114 10.63 15.98 -12.29
CA LYS A 114 12.05 16.38 -12.33
C LYS A 114 12.98 15.19 -12.11
N ARG A 115 12.73 14.36 -11.09
CA ARG A 115 13.51 13.14 -10.86
C ARG A 115 13.44 12.16 -12.03
N ALA A 116 12.29 12.09 -12.72
CA ALA A 116 12.16 11.27 -13.92
C ALA A 116 12.95 11.85 -15.12
N ALA A 117 12.96 13.16 -15.30
CA ALA A 117 13.79 13.85 -16.28
C ALA A 117 15.29 13.59 -16.04
N GLU A 118 15.70 13.47 -14.77
CA GLU A 118 17.07 13.12 -14.36
C GLU A 118 17.37 11.61 -14.48
N GLY A 119 16.40 10.79 -14.90
CA GLY A 119 16.56 9.33 -15.03
C GLY A 119 16.59 8.57 -13.70
N VAL A 120 16.21 9.20 -12.59
CA VAL A 120 16.22 8.59 -11.26
C VAL A 120 15.04 7.62 -11.06
N CYS A 121 13.93 7.85 -11.74
CA CYS A 121 12.75 6.99 -11.70
C CYS A 121 11.88 7.13 -12.94
N ASP A 122 11.04 6.14 -13.21
CA ASP A 122 10.09 6.20 -14.32
C ASP A 122 8.75 6.83 -13.91
N VAL A 123 8.12 7.55 -14.85
CA VAL A 123 6.74 7.98 -14.70
C VAL A 123 5.81 6.87 -15.19
N ARG A 124 5.23 6.13 -14.25
CA ARG A 124 4.22 5.12 -14.57
C ARG A 124 2.85 5.76 -14.75
N CYS A 125 2.08 5.32 -15.74
CA CYS A 125 0.65 5.62 -15.87
C CYS A 125 -0.18 4.62 -15.04
N GLU A 126 -1.02 5.11 -14.11
CA GLU A 126 -1.88 4.24 -13.30
C GLU A 126 -2.93 3.50 -14.12
N LEU A 127 -3.50 4.14 -15.15
CA LEU A 127 -4.53 3.53 -15.99
C LEU A 127 -3.97 2.36 -16.80
N CYS A 128 -2.82 2.53 -17.46
CA CYS A 128 -2.13 1.43 -18.15
C CYS A 128 -1.74 0.31 -17.17
N GLN A 129 -1.30 0.67 -15.96
CA GLN A 129 -0.97 -0.33 -14.95
C GLN A 129 -2.21 -1.12 -14.50
N GLN A 130 -3.36 -0.46 -14.33
CA GLN A 130 -4.62 -1.12 -13.98
C GLN A 130 -5.10 -2.05 -15.10
N HIS A 131 -5.04 -1.59 -16.35
CA HIS A 131 -5.39 -2.43 -17.51
C HIS A 131 -4.52 -3.67 -17.57
N LYS A 132 -3.19 -3.52 -17.41
CA LYS A 132 -2.27 -4.66 -17.37
C LYS A 132 -2.58 -5.62 -16.23
N GLU A 133 -2.85 -5.12 -15.02
CA GLU A 133 -3.21 -5.97 -13.88
C GLU A 133 -4.53 -6.72 -14.11
N GLN A 134 -5.50 -6.09 -14.79
CA GLN A 134 -6.75 -6.71 -15.17
C GLN A 134 -6.55 -7.77 -16.27
N GLU A 135 -5.71 -7.51 -17.28
CA GLU A 135 -5.35 -8.50 -18.31
C GLU A 135 -4.66 -9.72 -17.69
N GLU A 136 -3.70 -9.49 -16.78
CA GLU A 136 -3.03 -10.55 -16.00
C GLU A 136 -4.05 -11.38 -15.20
N ALA A 137 -5.03 -10.73 -14.57
CA ALA A 137 -6.09 -11.41 -13.84
C ALA A 137 -7.00 -12.23 -14.76
N SER A 138 -7.47 -11.63 -15.85
CA SER A 138 -8.36 -12.27 -16.81
C SER A 138 -7.72 -13.50 -17.44
N ALA A 139 -6.41 -13.44 -17.74
CA ALA A 139 -5.65 -14.58 -18.27
C ALA A 139 -5.63 -15.78 -17.31
N GLN A 140 -5.82 -15.55 -16.01
CA GLN A 140 -5.89 -16.58 -14.98
C GLN A 140 -7.33 -16.94 -14.59
N GLY A 141 -8.35 -16.36 -15.22
CA GLY A 141 -9.77 -16.56 -14.88
C GLY A 141 -10.26 -15.73 -13.68
N TRP A 142 -9.63 -14.59 -13.44
CA TRP A 142 -9.95 -13.68 -12.34
C TRP A 142 -10.26 -12.26 -12.81
N GLU A 143 -11.01 -11.53 -12.00
CA GLU A 143 -11.30 -10.11 -12.19
C GLU A 143 -10.67 -9.29 -11.05
N LEU A 144 -10.00 -8.18 -11.37
CA LEU A 144 -9.44 -7.28 -10.38
C LEU A 144 -10.54 -6.36 -9.86
N ILE A 145 -10.99 -6.59 -8.63
CA ILE A 145 -12.08 -5.78 -8.05
C ILE A 145 -11.58 -4.58 -7.25
N GLY A 146 -10.32 -4.57 -6.82
CA GLY A 146 -9.77 -3.39 -6.14
C GLY A 146 -8.46 -3.57 -5.38
N PRO A 147 -8.05 -2.52 -4.65
CA PRO A 147 -6.88 -2.55 -3.79
C PRO A 147 -7.07 -3.52 -2.62
N ASP A 148 -5.96 -3.89 -1.98
CA ASP A 148 -5.99 -4.70 -0.77
C ASP A 148 -6.72 -3.96 0.38
N PRO A 149 -7.73 -4.56 1.03
CA PRO A 149 -8.41 -3.96 2.20
C PRO A 149 -7.44 -3.62 3.34
N ASN A 150 -6.35 -4.38 3.48
CA ASN A 150 -5.32 -4.14 4.50
C ASN A 150 -4.25 -3.14 4.04
N ARG A 151 -4.48 -2.43 2.94
CA ARG A 151 -3.57 -1.44 2.34
C ARG A 151 -2.16 -1.98 2.02
N ASN A 152 -2.01 -3.30 1.85
CA ASN A 152 -0.75 -3.88 1.41
C ASN A 152 -0.63 -3.78 -0.11
N GLN A 153 0.32 -2.97 -0.58
CA GLN A 153 0.53 -2.70 -2.01
C GLN A 153 0.91 -3.96 -2.82
N ASN A 154 1.45 -5.00 -2.16
CA ASN A 154 1.82 -6.27 -2.78
C ASN A 154 0.62 -7.19 -3.03
N TYR A 155 -0.54 -6.86 -2.48
CA TYR A 155 -1.77 -7.61 -2.65
C TYR A 155 -2.81 -6.79 -3.41
N ARG A 156 -3.75 -7.51 -3.99
CA ARG A 156 -4.97 -6.99 -4.59
C ARG A 156 -6.13 -7.92 -4.23
N LEU A 157 -7.33 -7.38 -4.34
CA LEU A 157 -8.55 -8.14 -4.18
C LEU A 157 -9.04 -8.56 -5.57
N TYR A 158 -9.26 -9.85 -5.76
CA TYR A 158 -9.73 -10.41 -7.03
C TYR A 158 -10.99 -11.25 -6.83
N GLN A 159 -11.83 -11.31 -7.86
CA GLN A 159 -12.99 -12.19 -7.93
C GLN A 159 -12.75 -13.32 -8.93
N HIS A 160 -13.02 -14.55 -8.54
CA HIS A 160 -12.91 -15.70 -9.41
C HIS A 160 -14.07 -15.70 -10.40
N GLN A 161 -13.81 -15.76 -11.70
CA GLN A 161 -14.88 -15.69 -12.70
C GLN A 161 -15.79 -16.94 -12.66
N ALA A 162 -15.23 -18.12 -12.34
CA ALA A 162 -16.00 -19.36 -12.39
C ALA A 162 -16.95 -19.56 -11.20
N CYS A 163 -16.59 -19.09 -10.00
CA CYS A 163 -17.41 -19.30 -8.79
C CYS A 163 -17.80 -18.02 -8.04
N GLY A 164 -17.33 -16.85 -8.49
CA GLY A 164 -17.60 -15.56 -7.84
C GLY A 164 -16.82 -15.32 -6.54
N HIS A 165 -16.00 -16.27 -6.08
CA HIS A 165 -15.24 -16.14 -4.84
C HIS A 165 -14.28 -14.94 -4.86
N VAL A 166 -14.34 -14.13 -3.83
CA VAL A 166 -13.44 -12.99 -3.66
C VAL A 166 -12.28 -13.36 -2.75
N GLN A 167 -11.05 -13.18 -3.23
CA GLN A 167 -9.88 -13.44 -2.39
C GLN A 167 -8.74 -12.47 -2.63
N ARG A 168 -7.92 -12.33 -1.58
CA ARG A 168 -6.69 -11.55 -1.62
C ARG A 168 -5.59 -12.40 -2.26
N ILE A 169 -5.00 -11.90 -3.34
CA ILE A 169 -3.91 -12.60 -4.05
C ILE A 169 -2.73 -11.65 -4.16
N ALA A 170 -1.53 -12.16 -3.90
CA ALA A 170 -0.30 -11.41 -4.11
C ALA A 170 -0.13 -11.13 -5.61
N ARG A 171 0.26 -9.90 -5.99
CA ARG A 171 0.44 -9.50 -7.39
C ARG A 171 1.40 -10.43 -8.13
N ALA A 172 2.50 -10.82 -7.48
CA ALA A 172 3.48 -11.75 -8.04
C ALA A 172 2.90 -13.17 -8.27
N ASN A 173 1.97 -13.62 -7.41
CA ASN A 173 1.32 -14.92 -7.62
C ASN A 173 0.32 -14.84 -8.77
N MET A 174 -0.43 -13.74 -8.89
CA MET A 174 -1.33 -13.51 -10.03
C MET A 174 -0.56 -13.57 -11.36
N GLN A 175 0.60 -12.90 -11.44
CA GLN A 175 1.46 -12.91 -12.62
C GLN A 175 2.01 -14.29 -12.97
N THR A 176 2.29 -15.12 -11.97
CA THR A 176 2.92 -16.44 -12.16
C THR A 176 1.93 -17.60 -12.23
N GLY A 177 0.64 -17.36 -11.97
CA GLY A 177 -0.37 -18.43 -11.86
C GLY A 177 -0.21 -19.32 -10.62
N ARG A 178 0.66 -18.97 -9.66
CA ARG A 178 0.99 -19.81 -8.49
C ARG A 178 0.00 -19.60 -7.34
N PHE A 179 -1.26 -19.92 -7.57
CA PHE A 179 -2.34 -19.82 -6.60
C PHE A 179 -3.55 -20.63 -7.08
N ALA A 180 -4.49 -20.89 -6.18
CA ALA A 180 -5.77 -21.52 -6.50
C ALA A 180 -6.93 -20.71 -5.91
N CYS A 181 -8.14 -20.93 -6.43
CA CYS A 181 -9.34 -20.40 -5.78
C CYS A 181 -9.55 -21.10 -4.44
N GLY A 182 -9.62 -20.34 -3.35
CA GLY A 182 -9.87 -20.89 -2.01
C GLY A 182 -11.24 -21.54 -1.83
N GLN A 183 -12.18 -21.38 -2.78
CA GLN A 183 -13.52 -21.97 -2.72
C GLN A 183 -13.71 -23.18 -3.64
N CYS A 184 -13.24 -23.12 -4.90
CA CYS A 184 -13.46 -24.20 -5.88
C CYS A 184 -12.17 -24.73 -6.52
N GLY A 185 -10.99 -24.25 -6.08
CA GLY A 185 -9.72 -24.77 -6.57
C GLY A 185 -9.52 -26.22 -6.16
N GLU A 186 -8.88 -27.01 -7.01
CA GLU A 186 -8.60 -28.43 -6.71
C GLU A 186 -7.38 -28.61 -5.79
N ASP A 187 -6.67 -27.51 -5.48
CA ASP A 187 -5.51 -27.52 -4.61
C ASP A 187 -5.86 -27.48 -3.11
N TRP A 188 -4.90 -27.95 -2.31
CA TRP A 188 -4.90 -28.05 -0.84
C TRP A 188 -5.62 -26.92 -0.04
N PRO A 189 -5.60 -25.63 -0.45
CA PRO A 189 -6.26 -24.57 0.29
C PRO A 189 -7.80 -24.61 0.29
N ALA A 190 -8.44 -25.19 -0.73
CA ALA A 190 -9.90 -25.15 -0.87
C ALA A 190 -10.62 -26.40 -0.35
N ALA A 191 -9.88 -27.51 -0.19
CA ALA A 191 -10.44 -28.72 0.40
C ALA A 191 -10.82 -28.49 1.87
N PRO A 192 -11.91 -29.10 2.37
CA PRO A 192 -12.24 -29.10 3.79
C PRO A 192 -11.07 -29.56 4.66
N SER A 193 -10.96 -28.95 5.84
CA SER A 193 -9.86 -29.19 6.76
C SER A 193 -10.35 -29.20 8.20
N TYR A 194 -9.42 -29.36 9.15
CA TYR A 194 -9.73 -29.34 10.57
C TYR A 194 -8.68 -28.54 11.32
N LEU A 195 -9.13 -27.71 12.25
CA LEU A 195 -8.30 -27.33 13.40
C LEU A 195 -8.27 -28.49 14.38
N TYR A 196 -7.16 -28.67 15.09
CA TYR A 196 -7.04 -29.71 16.10
C TYR A 196 -6.23 -29.26 17.32
N ALA A 197 -6.55 -29.88 18.45
CA ALA A 197 -5.68 -29.93 19.63
C ALA A 197 -5.30 -31.40 19.89
N MET A 198 -4.01 -31.69 19.95
CA MET A 198 -3.46 -33.02 20.20
C MET A 198 -2.61 -33.02 21.46
N GLN A 199 -2.74 -34.02 22.31
CA GLN A 199 -1.91 -34.23 23.48
C GLN A 199 -0.83 -35.27 23.19
N PHE A 200 0.34 -35.07 23.77
CA PHE A 200 1.44 -36.02 23.83
C PHE A 200 1.87 -36.22 25.28
N ARG A 201 2.15 -37.45 25.66
CA ARG A 201 2.84 -37.79 26.90
C ARG A 201 4.22 -38.32 26.55
N LEU A 202 5.24 -37.57 26.97
CA LEU A 202 6.62 -37.94 26.76
C LEU A 202 7.05 -39.03 27.74
N ALA A 203 8.16 -39.72 27.44
CA ALA A 203 8.76 -40.72 28.32
C ALA A 203 9.12 -40.15 29.71
N SER A 204 9.42 -38.85 29.80
CA SER A 204 9.65 -38.13 31.06
C SER A 204 8.38 -37.97 31.93
N GLY A 205 7.21 -38.36 31.44
CA GLY A 205 5.91 -38.11 32.06
C GLY A 205 5.32 -36.74 31.75
N LEU A 206 6.10 -35.84 31.12
CA LEU A 206 5.65 -34.51 30.71
C LEU A 206 4.51 -34.61 29.70
N ARG A 207 3.48 -33.79 29.89
CA ARG A 207 2.33 -33.68 28.97
C ARG A 207 2.40 -32.38 28.20
N LEU A 208 2.28 -32.48 26.88
CA LEU A 208 2.31 -31.36 25.96
C LEU A 208 1.08 -31.37 25.08
N VAL A 209 0.70 -30.21 24.57
CA VAL A 209 -0.42 -30.02 23.64
C VAL A 209 0.05 -29.28 22.40
N LYS A 210 -0.29 -29.79 21.21
CA LYS A 210 -0.11 -29.08 19.95
C LYS A 210 -1.46 -28.61 19.43
N LEU A 211 -1.52 -27.32 19.12
CA LEU A 211 -2.54 -26.74 18.24
C LEU A 211 -2.00 -26.72 16.81
N GLY A 212 -2.85 -27.04 15.84
CA GLY A 212 -2.54 -26.90 14.42
C GLY A 212 -3.73 -27.21 13.52
N PHE A 213 -3.50 -27.26 12.21
CA PHE A 213 -4.52 -27.71 11.24
C PHE A 213 -4.05 -28.85 10.33
N SER A 214 -5.00 -29.63 9.82
CA SER A 214 -4.76 -30.72 8.86
C SER A 214 -6.07 -31.17 8.21
N ARG A 215 -6.01 -31.63 6.94
CA ARG A 215 -7.13 -32.32 6.28
C ARG A 215 -7.53 -33.62 6.99
N ASN A 216 -6.55 -34.31 7.60
CA ASN A 216 -6.79 -35.55 8.32
C ASN A 216 -5.95 -35.52 9.62
N PRO A 217 -6.56 -35.10 10.75
CA PRO A 217 -5.89 -35.07 12.06
C PRO A 217 -5.34 -36.43 12.50
N ASP A 218 -6.03 -37.53 12.22
CA ASP A 218 -5.59 -38.87 12.61
C ASP A 218 -4.30 -39.27 11.89
N SER A 219 -4.28 -39.11 10.57
CA SER A 219 -3.09 -39.38 9.76
C SER A 219 -1.93 -38.45 10.15
N ARG A 220 -2.21 -37.17 10.42
CA ARG A 220 -1.23 -36.19 10.89
C ARG A 220 -0.60 -36.65 12.21
N LEU A 221 -1.41 -37.04 13.18
CA LEU A 221 -0.92 -37.54 14.47
C LEU A 221 -0.06 -38.79 14.28
N ARG A 222 -0.62 -39.85 13.71
CA ARG A 222 0.00 -41.19 13.71
C ARG A 222 1.19 -41.33 12.77
N HIS A 223 1.23 -40.57 11.67
CA HIS A 223 2.24 -40.78 10.62
C HIS A 223 3.19 -39.60 10.41
N GLN A 224 2.82 -38.38 10.83
CA GLN A 224 3.59 -37.18 10.49
C GLN A 224 4.18 -36.47 11.71
N LEU A 225 3.52 -36.51 12.87
CA LEU A 225 3.97 -35.78 14.07
C LEU A 225 4.87 -36.64 14.96
N LEU A 226 4.56 -37.92 15.14
CA LEU A 226 5.30 -38.81 16.02
C LEU A 226 6.61 -39.29 15.38
N LYS A 227 7.70 -39.30 16.16
CA LYS A 227 8.93 -40.02 15.78
C LYS A 227 8.83 -41.52 16.08
N HIS A 228 8.17 -41.86 17.18
CA HIS A 228 7.99 -43.22 17.67
C HIS A 228 6.49 -43.54 17.78
N ARG A 229 6.09 -44.74 17.31
CA ARG A 229 4.65 -45.13 17.22
C ARG A 229 4.03 -45.49 18.56
N ASP A 230 4.85 -45.80 19.55
CA ASP A 230 4.50 -46.17 20.92
C ASP A 230 4.33 -44.97 21.84
N LEU A 231 4.56 -43.74 21.36
CA LEU A 231 4.30 -42.54 22.14
C LEU A 231 2.80 -42.42 22.45
N ASP A 232 2.45 -42.28 23.74
CA ASP A 232 1.09 -42.00 24.18
C ASP A 232 0.66 -40.61 23.66
N ALA A 233 -0.17 -40.61 22.63
CA ALA A 233 -0.67 -39.41 22.01
C ALA A 233 -2.12 -39.57 21.58
N LYS A 234 -2.91 -38.51 21.75
CA LYS A 234 -4.34 -38.51 21.43
C LYS A 234 -4.81 -37.18 20.87
N ILE A 235 -5.80 -37.24 19.99
CA ILE A 235 -6.57 -36.08 19.57
C ILE A 235 -7.50 -35.73 20.73
N LEU A 236 -7.42 -34.48 21.21
CA LEU A 236 -8.27 -33.96 22.27
C LEU A 236 -9.54 -33.34 21.70
N LYS A 237 -9.39 -32.55 20.63
CA LYS A 237 -10.50 -31.86 19.94
C LYS A 237 -10.14 -31.65 18.48
N THR A 238 -11.16 -31.65 17.63
CA THR A 238 -11.11 -31.22 16.23
C THR A 238 -12.29 -30.29 15.95
N VAL A 239 -12.07 -29.25 15.15
CA VAL A 239 -13.13 -28.37 14.64
C VAL A 239 -13.08 -28.43 13.12
N PRO A 240 -14.16 -28.85 12.43
CA PRO A 240 -14.20 -28.85 10.97
C PRO A 240 -14.12 -27.41 10.46
N MET A 241 -13.41 -27.23 9.35
CA MET A 241 -13.27 -25.94 8.66
C MET A 241 -13.68 -26.14 7.21
N ALA A 242 -14.47 -25.22 6.67
CA ALA A 242 -14.94 -25.30 5.29
C ALA A 242 -13.79 -25.46 4.28
N THR A 243 -12.63 -24.83 4.54
CA THR A 243 -11.45 -24.91 3.67
C THR A 243 -10.14 -24.92 4.47
N GLY A 244 -9.08 -25.50 3.91
CA GLY A 244 -7.72 -25.44 4.46
C GLY A 244 -7.18 -24.01 4.60
N GLN A 245 -7.62 -23.09 3.73
CA GLN A 245 -7.24 -21.69 3.79
C GLN A 245 -7.84 -20.98 5.00
N LEU A 246 -9.09 -21.26 5.34
CA LEU A 246 -9.74 -20.76 6.56
C LEU A 246 -9.07 -21.37 7.79
N ALA A 247 -8.80 -22.67 7.78
CA ALA A 247 -8.10 -23.36 8.86
C ALA A 247 -6.72 -22.74 9.14
N LEU A 248 -5.92 -22.48 8.10
CA LEU A 248 -4.60 -21.83 8.24
C LEU A 248 -4.70 -20.39 8.79
N GLN A 249 -5.68 -19.60 8.35
CA GLN A 249 -5.85 -18.23 8.84
C GLN A 249 -6.31 -18.21 10.30
N ALA A 250 -7.22 -19.10 10.66
CA ALA A 250 -7.69 -19.27 12.03
C ALA A 250 -6.54 -19.74 12.94
N GLU A 251 -5.80 -20.78 12.54
CA GLU A 251 -4.63 -21.29 13.26
C GLU A 251 -3.61 -20.18 13.57
N LYS A 252 -3.20 -19.41 12.56
CA LYS A 252 -2.27 -18.28 12.75
C LYS A 252 -2.79 -17.24 13.75
N ARG A 253 -4.09 -16.93 13.71
CA ARG A 253 -4.73 -15.99 14.64
C ARG A 253 -4.71 -16.53 16.07
N LEU A 254 -4.96 -17.83 16.25
CA LEU A 254 -4.88 -18.48 17.55
C LEU A 254 -3.46 -18.49 18.09
N HIS A 255 -2.46 -18.84 17.28
CA HIS A 255 -1.06 -18.80 17.71
C HIS A 255 -0.60 -17.39 18.08
N ALA A 256 -1.03 -16.36 17.34
CA ALA A 256 -0.76 -14.97 17.72
C ALA A 256 -1.37 -14.61 19.08
N LYS A 257 -2.61 -15.03 19.35
CA LYS A 257 -3.26 -14.82 20.66
C LYS A 257 -2.53 -15.56 21.78
N LEU A 258 -2.16 -16.82 21.55
CA LEU A 258 -1.42 -17.63 22.53
C LEU A 258 -0.03 -17.05 22.80
N GLN A 259 0.68 -16.58 21.78
CA GLN A 259 1.99 -15.97 21.95
C GLN A 259 1.91 -14.66 22.74
N ALA A 260 0.83 -13.88 22.56
CA ALA A 260 0.64 -12.61 23.26
C ALA A 260 0.19 -12.79 24.72
N GLY A 261 -0.64 -13.79 25.02
CA GLY A 261 -1.22 -13.99 26.36
C GLY A 261 -0.55 -15.07 27.20
N PHE A 262 0.17 -16.01 26.58
CA PHE A 262 0.67 -17.25 27.19
C PHE A 262 2.07 -17.61 26.66
N SER A 263 2.95 -16.62 26.45
CA SER A 263 4.31 -16.84 25.95
C SER A 263 5.10 -17.85 26.78
N ASP A 264 4.92 -17.81 28.10
CA ASP A 264 5.64 -18.66 29.05
C ASP A 264 5.15 -20.11 29.02
N GLN A 265 4.03 -20.37 28.33
CA GLN A 265 3.46 -21.69 28.17
C GLN A 265 3.87 -22.38 26.87
N VAL A 266 4.67 -21.70 26.03
CA VAL A 266 5.25 -22.31 24.84
C VAL A 266 6.35 -23.27 25.26
N ALA A 267 6.21 -24.55 24.91
CA ALA A 267 7.18 -25.57 25.26
C ALA A 267 8.47 -25.38 24.42
N PRO A 268 9.65 -25.33 25.06
CA PRO A 268 10.93 -25.30 24.36
C PRO A 268 11.13 -26.58 23.51
N PRO A 269 11.64 -26.50 22.26
CA PRO A 269 11.85 -27.66 21.38
C PRO A 269 12.72 -28.76 21.99
N GLU A 270 13.64 -28.40 22.87
CA GLU A 270 14.56 -29.32 23.55
C GLU A 270 13.80 -30.37 24.37
N LEU A 271 12.59 -30.03 24.86
CA LEU A 271 11.77 -30.93 25.65
C LEU A 271 11.13 -32.07 24.84
N TYR A 272 10.89 -31.87 23.54
CA TYR A 272 10.10 -32.81 22.73
C TYR A 272 10.72 -33.19 21.40
N SER A 273 11.84 -32.59 21.01
CA SER A 273 12.47 -32.82 19.71
C SER A 273 12.83 -34.29 19.48
N ASP A 274 13.13 -35.07 20.52
CA ASP A 274 13.41 -36.50 20.41
C ASP A 274 12.15 -37.35 20.17
N ALA A 275 10.97 -36.86 20.59
CA ALA A 275 9.71 -37.59 20.47
C ALA A 275 8.86 -37.15 19.27
N LEU A 276 8.96 -35.88 18.85
CA LEU A 276 8.10 -35.28 17.82
C LEU A 276 8.90 -34.73 16.64
N ARG A 277 8.28 -34.69 15.46
CA ARG A 277 8.84 -34.15 14.20
C ARG A 277 8.52 -32.67 13.99
N VAL A 278 7.98 -31.98 14.98
CA VAL A 278 7.62 -30.56 14.92
C VAL A 278 8.69 -29.68 15.55
N ARG A 279 8.71 -28.40 15.17
CA ARG A 279 9.68 -27.41 15.65
C ARG A 279 9.08 -26.34 16.55
N SER A 280 7.77 -26.18 16.55
CA SER A 280 7.06 -25.07 17.21
C SER A 280 5.61 -25.42 17.48
N GLU A 281 4.89 -24.47 18.10
CA GLU A 281 3.43 -24.53 18.35
C GLU A 281 3.04 -25.71 19.25
N VAL A 282 3.96 -26.06 20.16
CA VAL A 282 3.75 -27.02 21.22
C VAL A 282 3.71 -26.23 22.53
N TYR A 283 2.72 -26.53 23.36
CA TYR A 283 2.41 -25.84 24.60
C TYR A 283 2.40 -26.83 25.76
N PHE A 284 2.60 -26.32 26.98
CA PHE A 284 2.37 -27.12 28.18
C PHE A 284 0.88 -27.43 28.38
N ALA A 285 0.61 -28.51 29.12
CA ALA A 285 -0.75 -29.02 29.32
C ALA A 285 -1.71 -28.01 29.95
N ASP A 286 -1.22 -27.06 30.75
CA ASP A 286 -2.05 -26.04 31.42
C ASP A 286 -2.78 -25.12 30.44
N THR A 287 -2.25 -25.00 29.21
CA THR A 287 -2.85 -24.17 28.15
C THR A 287 -3.97 -24.90 27.39
N ALA A 288 -4.20 -26.19 27.65
CA ALA A 288 -5.19 -27.00 26.95
C ALA A 288 -6.61 -26.39 27.03
N GLN A 289 -7.03 -25.95 28.21
CA GLN A 289 -8.37 -25.38 28.40
C GLN A 289 -8.55 -24.06 27.65
N VAL A 290 -7.49 -23.26 27.57
CA VAL A 290 -7.51 -22.01 26.79
C VAL A 290 -7.61 -22.32 25.31
N ILE A 291 -6.86 -23.30 24.81
CA ILE A 291 -6.94 -23.76 23.42
C ILE A 291 -8.34 -24.29 23.12
N PHE A 292 -8.95 -25.06 24.02
CA PHE A 292 -10.31 -25.57 23.84
C PHE A 292 -11.33 -24.43 23.75
N ALA A 293 -11.32 -23.48 24.69
CA ALA A 293 -12.23 -22.33 24.63
C ALA A 293 -12.07 -21.51 23.34
N MET A 294 -10.84 -21.37 22.84
CA MET A 294 -10.57 -20.72 21.55
C MET A 294 -11.12 -21.51 20.35
N LEU A 295 -11.04 -22.84 20.39
CA LEU A 295 -11.61 -23.72 19.36
C LEU A 295 -13.14 -23.72 19.41
N ASP A 296 -13.74 -23.73 20.61
CA ASP A 296 -15.19 -23.66 20.81
C ASP A 296 -15.77 -22.36 20.22
N ALA A 297 -15.07 -21.24 20.41
CA ALA A 297 -15.47 -19.96 19.84
C ALA A 297 -15.48 -19.98 18.29
N ILE A 298 -14.51 -20.66 17.66
CA ILE A 298 -14.47 -20.79 16.20
C ILE A 298 -15.57 -21.72 15.71
N GLU A 299 -15.81 -22.83 16.40
CA GLU A 299 -16.89 -23.77 16.06
C GLU A 299 -18.25 -23.08 16.09
N ALA A 300 -18.51 -22.24 17.09
CA ALA A 300 -19.73 -21.44 17.16
C ALA A 300 -19.85 -20.37 16.05
N GLU A 301 -18.73 -19.81 15.59
CA GLU A 301 -18.69 -18.87 14.45
C GLU A 301 -18.97 -19.57 13.10
N GLU A 302 -18.52 -20.81 12.91
CA GLU A 302 -18.76 -21.57 11.66
C GLU A 302 -20.19 -22.16 11.58
N ASP A 303 -20.84 -22.41 12.73
CA ASP A 303 -22.22 -22.92 12.82
C ASP A 303 -23.29 -21.83 12.67
N SER A 304 -22.90 -20.55 12.69
CA SER A 304 -23.79 -19.36 12.62
C SER A 304 -23.99 -18.84 11.19
#